data_AF-A0A5R8WRU7-F1
#
_entry.id   AF-A0A5R8WRU7-F1
#
_cell.length_a   1.000
_cell.length_b   1.000
_cell.length_c   1.000
_cell.angle_alpha   90.00
_cell.angle_beta   90.00
_cell.angle_gamma   90.00
#
_symmetry.space_group_name_H-M   'P 1'
#
loop_
_entity.id
_entity.type
_entity.pdbx_description
1 polymer ?
#
loop_
_entity_poly.entity_id
_entity_poly.type
_entity_poly.pdbx_seq_one_letter_code
_entity_poly.pdbx_strand_id
1 'polypeptide(L)'
;MAETPADASRFAVAALTLCQVQLLHLTLDDTMPPMAAHGQYGFKSKADILFSSLEADQLRVDVHTDITISAKARPAGAKPRVKARIAVVFEYQGLDELRKDGKLPLQLAHTAVSLAYSTMRGQLQARLAGTSFGAAILPIISPQQLWQPQVTTGE
;
A
#
# COMPACT_ATOMS: atom_id res chain seq x y z
N MET A 1 43.07 -20.22 5.38
CA MET A 1 42.17 -20.16 4.22
C MET A 1 40.81 -19.80 4.76
N ALA A 2 40.38 -18.56 4.59
CA ALA A 2 39.08 -18.10 5.08
C ALA A 2 38.03 -18.46 4.02
N GLU A 3 36.99 -19.15 4.44
CA GLU A 3 35.83 -19.52 3.62
C GLU A 3 35.16 -18.25 3.10
N THR A 4 35.11 -18.12 1.78
CA THR A 4 34.30 -17.11 1.10
C THR A 4 32.83 -17.40 1.42
N PRO A 5 32.06 -16.48 2.03
CA PRO A 5 30.65 -16.72 2.28
C PRO A 5 29.95 -16.89 0.93
N ALA A 6 29.20 -17.99 0.81
CA ALA A 6 28.41 -18.31 -0.36
C ALA A 6 27.53 -17.10 -0.72
N ASP A 7 27.69 -16.65 -1.96
CA ASP A 7 26.95 -15.54 -2.55
C ASP A 7 25.45 -15.87 -2.48
N ALA A 8 24.74 -15.24 -1.53
CA ALA A 8 23.31 -15.38 -1.44
C ALA A 8 22.73 -14.80 -2.74
N SER A 9 22.29 -15.68 -3.65
CA SER A 9 21.81 -15.34 -4.99
C SER A 9 20.89 -14.12 -4.90
N ARG A 10 21.41 -12.95 -5.28
CA ARG A 10 20.64 -11.71 -5.30
C ARG A 10 19.64 -11.83 -6.43
N PHE A 11 18.40 -12.14 -6.09
CA PHE A 11 17.29 -12.00 -7.02
C PHE A 11 17.25 -10.54 -7.49
N ALA A 12 17.57 -10.31 -8.75
CA ALA A 12 17.63 -8.99 -9.36
C ALA A 12 16.57 -8.93 -10.46
N VAL A 13 15.67 -7.97 -10.33
CA VAL A 13 14.72 -7.65 -11.41
C VAL A 13 15.43 -6.77 -12.42
N ALA A 14 15.32 -7.12 -13.70
CA ALA A 14 15.93 -6.34 -14.78
C ALA A 14 15.23 -4.98 -14.97
N ALA A 15 13.90 -4.97 -14.89
CA ALA A 15 13.10 -3.75 -14.93
C ALA A 15 11.80 -3.90 -14.13
N LEU A 16 11.44 -2.83 -13.40
CA LEU A 16 10.15 -2.65 -12.75
C LEU A 16 9.46 -1.45 -13.40
N THR A 17 8.33 -1.68 -14.06
CA THR A 17 7.56 -0.64 -14.74
C THR A 17 6.23 -0.43 -14.01
N LEU A 18 5.90 0.82 -13.70
CA LEU A 18 4.56 1.17 -13.23
C LEU A 18 3.63 1.28 -14.45
N CYS A 19 2.70 0.33 -14.61
CA CYS A 19 1.81 0.29 -15.76
C CYS A 19 0.53 1.10 -15.52
N GLN A 20 -0.05 0.96 -14.34
CA GLN A 20 -1.34 1.55 -14.04
C GLN A 20 -1.48 1.90 -12.56
N VAL A 21 -2.12 3.05 -12.30
CA VAL A 21 -2.61 3.42 -10.97
C VAL A 21 -4.09 3.72 -11.10
N GLN A 22 -4.93 3.01 -10.36
CA GLN A 22 -6.38 3.17 -10.38
C GLN A 22 -6.92 3.41 -8.98
N LEU A 23 -7.70 4.48 -8.80
CA LEU A 23 -8.49 4.67 -7.59
C LEU A 23 -9.75 3.81 -7.70
N LEU A 24 -9.80 2.73 -6.92
CA LEU A 24 -10.93 1.79 -6.94
C LEU A 24 -12.09 2.30 -6.09
N HIS A 25 -11.78 2.94 -4.97
CA HIS A 25 -12.76 3.44 -4.04
C HIS A 25 -12.24 4.66 -3.29
N LEU A 26 -13.07 5.68 -3.15
CA LEU A 26 -12.84 6.81 -2.28
C LEU A 26 -14.17 7.26 -1.70
N THR A 27 -14.28 7.23 -0.38
CA THR A 27 -15.41 7.84 0.35
C THR A 27 -14.85 8.89 1.28
N LEU A 28 -15.47 10.06 1.28
CA LEU A 28 -15.17 11.18 2.16
C LEU A 28 -16.45 11.52 2.91
N ASP A 29 -16.49 11.16 4.19
CA ASP A 29 -17.54 11.58 5.11
C ASP A 29 -17.06 12.83 5.84
N ASP A 30 -17.21 13.99 5.19
CA ASP A 30 -16.80 15.30 5.72
C ASP A 30 -17.99 16.03 6.35
N THR A 31 -18.28 15.69 7.61
CA THR A 31 -19.33 16.34 8.40
C THR A 31 -18.76 17.40 9.36
N MET A 32 -17.51 17.82 9.13
CA MET A 32 -16.86 18.83 9.96
C MET A 32 -17.18 20.24 9.46
N PRO A 33 -17.54 21.17 10.36
CA PRO A 33 -17.63 22.57 10.02
C PRO A 33 -16.22 23.11 9.70
N PRO A 34 -16.11 24.10 8.81
CA PRO A 34 -14.82 24.58 8.26
C PRO A 34 -13.76 24.98 9.28
N MET A 35 -14.17 25.28 10.53
CA MET A 35 -13.28 25.74 11.61
C MET A 35 -12.81 24.63 12.57
N ALA A 36 -13.23 23.37 12.40
CA ALA A 36 -12.88 22.26 13.30
C ALA A 36 -11.65 21.44 12.85
N ALA A 37 -10.89 21.91 11.85
CA ALA A 37 -9.82 21.17 11.16
C ALA A 37 -8.53 20.94 11.98
N HIS A 38 -8.58 20.96 13.31
CA HIS A 38 -7.43 20.74 14.21
C HIS A 38 -7.61 19.50 15.08
N GLY A 39 -8.13 18.42 14.46
CA GLY A 39 -8.26 17.12 15.11
C GLY A 39 -7.02 16.24 14.94
N GLN A 40 -6.80 15.33 15.89
CA GLN A 40 -5.75 14.32 15.77
C GLN A 40 -6.20 13.24 14.76
N TYR A 41 -5.42 13.04 13.71
CA TYR A 41 -5.70 12.01 12.71
C TYR A 41 -5.28 10.62 13.20
N GLY A 42 -6.14 9.63 12.96
CA GLY A 42 -5.82 8.21 13.10
C GLY A 42 -5.76 7.55 11.72
N PHE A 43 -4.71 6.79 11.46
CA PHE A 43 -4.48 6.13 10.17
C PHE A 43 -4.44 4.61 10.35
N LYS A 44 -5.18 3.89 9.51
CA LYS A 44 -5.08 2.44 9.39
C LYS A 44 -4.90 2.08 7.93
N SER A 45 -3.83 1.38 7.61
CA SER A 45 -3.47 1.03 6.24
C SER A 45 -3.13 -0.46 6.16
N LYS A 46 -3.51 -1.10 5.07
CA LYS A 46 -3.12 -2.47 4.71
C LYS A 46 -2.90 -2.56 3.21
N ALA A 47 -2.13 -3.54 2.76
CA ALA A 47 -1.96 -3.85 1.36
C ALA A 47 -2.26 -5.33 1.11
N ASP A 48 -2.76 -5.61 -0.07
CA ASP A 48 -3.06 -6.93 -0.57
C ASP A 48 -2.31 -7.10 -1.91
N ILE A 49 -1.57 -8.19 -2.07
CA ILE A 49 -0.85 -8.50 -3.31
C ILE A 49 -1.65 -9.54 -4.09
N LEU A 50 -1.98 -9.21 -5.33
CA LEU A 50 -2.59 -10.09 -6.31
C LEU A 50 -1.52 -10.42 -7.35
N PHE A 51 -0.96 -11.61 -7.23
CA PHE A 51 0.02 -12.17 -8.17
C PHE A 51 -0.56 -13.40 -8.83
N SER A 52 -0.55 -13.43 -10.17
CA SER A 52 -0.86 -14.62 -10.95
C SER A 52 0.44 -15.11 -11.59
N SER A 53 0.86 -16.32 -11.28
CA SER A 53 1.98 -16.95 -11.99
C SER A 53 1.65 -17.35 -13.44
N LEU A 54 0.36 -17.25 -13.82
CA LEU A 54 -0.18 -17.66 -15.11
C LEU A 54 -0.39 -16.48 -16.07
N GLU A 55 -0.50 -15.25 -15.55
CA GLU A 55 -0.60 -14.03 -16.37
C GLU A 55 0.80 -13.43 -16.52
N ALA A 56 1.20 -13.16 -17.76
CA ALA A 56 2.57 -12.75 -18.05
C ALA A 56 2.89 -11.40 -17.35
N ASP A 57 3.89 -11.46 -16.48
CA ASP A 57 4.71 -10.35 -16.02
C ASP A 57 4.05 -9.24 -15.20
N GLN A 58 2.78 -9.41 -14.79
CA GLN A 58 2.06 -8.41 -14.02
C GLN A 58 1.91 -8.78 -12.54
N LEU A 59 2.10 -7.79 -11.68
CA LEU A 59 1.78 -7.83 -10.27
C LEU A 59 0.84 -6.68 -9.96
N ARG A 60 -0.27 -6.97 -9.30
CA ARG A 60 -1.17 -5.95 -8.80
C ARG A 60 -1.07 -5.86 -7.29
N VAL A 61 -0.88 -4.64 -6.78
CA VAL A 61 -0.91 -4.33 -5.35
C VAL A 61 -2.10 -3.43 -5.07
N ASP A 62 -3.03 -3.94 -4.28
CA ASP A 62 -4.17 -3.18 -3.80
C ASP A 62 -3.84 -2.62 -2.41
N VAL A 63 -3.87 -1.30 -2.28
CA VAL A 63 -3.60 -0.63 -1.00
C VAL A 63 -4.90 -0.03 -0.48
N HIS A 64 -5.19 -0.30 0.79
CA HIS A 64 -6.38 0.13 1.49
C HIS A 64 -5.99 1.01 2.65
N THR A 65 -6.61 2.18 2.75
CA THR A 65 -6.42 3.07 3.90
C THR A 65 -7.72 3.63 4.40
N ASP A 66 -7.76 3.79 5.71
CA ASP A 66 -8.79 4.41 6.50
C ASP A 66 -8.19 5.52 7.35
N ILE A 67 -8.65 6.76 7.12
CA ILE A 67 -8.25 7.95 7.85
C ILE A 67 -9.45 8.39 8.68
N THR A 68 -9.24 8.59 9.97
CA THR A 68 -10.27 9.03 10.91
C THR A 68 -9.80 10.27 11.66
N ILE A 69 -10.72 11.17 12.00
CA ILE A 69 -10.41 12.32 12.86
C ILE A 69 -10.90 12.02 14.27
N SER A 70 -10.00 12.01 15.23
CA SER A 70 -10.33 11.94 16.66
C SER A 70 -10.62 13.35 17.16
N ALA A 71 -11.87 13.79 17.04
CA ALA A 71 -12.32 15.02 17.67
C ALA A 71 -12.64 14.75 19.15
N LYS A 72 -11.95 15.42 20.07
CA LYS A 72 -12.17 15.30 21.53
C LYS A 72 -13.54 15.81 22.00
N ALA A 73 -14.33 16.41 21.13
CA ALA A 73 -15.57 17.07 21.51
C ALA A 73 -16.68 16.83 20.48
N ARG A 74 -17.26 15.63 20.41
CA ARG A 74 -18.64 15.47 19.90
C ARG A 74 -19.44 14.38 20.62
N PRO A 75 -20.69 14.68 21.02
CA PRO A 75 -21.65 13.67 21.46
C PRO A 75 -22.22 12.95 20.24
N ALA A 76 -22.25 11.61 20.28
CA ALA A 76 -23.11 10.71 19.51
C ALA A 76 -23.34 10.95 17.99
N GLY A 77 -22.39 11.56 17.26
CA GLY A 77 -22.44 11.73 15.80
C GLY A 77 -21.45 10.84 15.05
N ALA A 78 -21.72 10.56 13.77
CA ALA A 78 -20.80 9.83 12.89
C ALA A 78 -19.43 10.54 12.83
N LYS A 79 -18.34 9.78 13.04
CA LYS A 79 -16.98 10.31 13.03
C LYS A 79 -16.57 10.63 11.58
N PRO A 80 -16.03 11.83 11.30
CA PRO A 80 -15.48 12.12 9.99
C PRO A 80 -14.45 11.06 9.60
N ARG A 81 -14.55 10.57 8.36
CA ARG A 81 -13.73 9.47 7.87
C ARG A 81 -13.44 9.58 6.38
N VAL A 82 -12.25 9.16 5.98
CA VAL A 82 -11.90 8.87 4.59
C VAL A 82 -11.57 7.40 4.48
N LYS A 83 -12.19 6.70 3.52
CA LYS A 83 -11.73 5.37 3.10
C LYS A 83 -11.24 5.47 1.67
N ALA A 84 -10.08 4.91 1.41
CA ALA A 84 -9.49 4.88 0.09
C ALA A 84 -8.99 3.48 -0.23
N ARG A 85 -9.15 3.09 -1.49
CA ARG A 85 -8.54 1.90 -2.06
C ARG A 85 -7.98 2.24 -3.43
N ILE A 86 -6.71 1.96 -3.63
CA ILE A 86 -6.08 2.05 -4.94
C ILE A 86 -5.59 0.68 -5.39
N ALA A 87 -5.57 0.45 -6.69
CA ALA A 87 -4.82 -0.61 -7.33
C ALA A 87 -3.60 0.01 -8.03
N VAL A 88 -2.45 -0.60 -7.82
CA VAL A 88 -1.20 -0.26 -8.51
C VAL A 88 -0.73 -1.50 -9.24
N VAL A 89 -0.63 -1.43 -10.56
CA VAL A 89 -0.20 -2.53 -11.42
C VAL A 89 1.23 -2.26 -11.87
N PHE A 90 2.10 -3.21 -11.60
CA PHE A 90 3.49 -3.22 -12.01
C PHE A 90 3.72 -4.33 -13.03
N GLU A 91 4.58 -4.06 -13.99
CA GLU A 91 5.15 -5.06 -14.89
C GLU A 91 6.61 -5.32 -14.51
N TYR A 92 7.00 -6.58 -14.52
CA TYR A 92 8.33 -7.05 -14.15
C TYR A 92 8.96 -7.80 -15.30
N GLN A 93 10.16 -7.38 -15.70
CA GLN A 93 10.95 -8.13 -16.67
C GLN A 93 11.91 -9.10 -15.98
N GLY A 94 12.04 -10.31 -16.52
CA GLY A 94 12.92 -11.36 -16.00
C GLY A 94 12.30 -12.25 -14.93
N LEU A 95 10.97 -12.44 -14.95
CA LEU A 95 10.26 -13.32 -14.01
C LEU A 95 10.31 -14.81 -14.39
N ASP A 96 11.11 -15.20 -15.38
CA ASP A 96 11.14 -16.58 -15.88
C ASP A 96 11.53 -17.60 -14.81
N GLU A 97 12.43 -17.22 -13.89
CA GLU A 97 12.79 -18.06 -12.75
C GLU A 97 11.68 -18.12 -11.69
N LEU A 98 10.95 -17.01 -11.53
CA LEU A 98 9.86 -16.83 -10.58
C LEU A 98 8.63 -17.67 -10.94
N ARG A 99 8.41 -17.89 -12.24
CA ARG A 99 7.39 -18.81 -12.77
C ARG A 99 7.68 -20.27 -12.44
N LYS A 100 8.95 -20.67 -12.24
CA LYS A 100 9.31 -22.05 -11.91
C LYS A 100 8.93 -22.42 -10.48
N ASP A 101 9.14 -21.50 -9.54
CA ASP A 101 8.88 -21.74 -8.12
C ASP A 101 7.47 -21.30 -7.68
N GLY A 102 6.76 -20.55 -8.53
CA GLY A 102 5.40 -20.07 -8.28
C GLY A 102 5.27 -19.12 -7.08
N LYS A 103 6.39 -18.63 -6.55
CA LYS A 103 6.46 -17.83 -5.32
C LYS A 103 7.05 -16.46 -5.59
N LEU A 104 6.34 -15.43 -5.13
CA LEU A 104 6.82 -14.05 -5.17
C LEU A 104 7.96 -13.83 -4.15
N PRO A 105 9.17 -13.41 -4.57
CA PRO A 105 10.24 -13.11 -3.64
C PRO A 105 9.84 -12.00 -2.66
N LEU A 106 10.12 -12.23 -1.39
CA LEU A 106 9.67 -11.35 -0.31
C LEU A 106 10.17 -9.89 -0.49
N GLN A 107 11.41 -9.71 -0.93
CA GLN A 107 11.96 -8.38 -1.18
C GLN A 107 11.24 -7.66 -2.33
N LEU A 108 10.79 -8.41 -3.34
CA LEU A 108 10.04 -7.86 -4.46
C LEU A 108 8.65 -7.42 -4.01
N ALA A 109 7.97 -8.29 -3.26
CA ALA A 109 6.68 -7.99 -2.64
C ALA A 109 6.74 -6.72 -1.78
N HIS A 110 7.75 -6.62 -0.90
CA HIS A 110 7.94 -5.44 -0.06
C HIS A 110 8.21 -4.17 -0.87
N THR A 111 8.98 -4.26 -1.94
CA THR A 111 9.25 -3.13 -2.83
C THR A 111 7.97 -2.66 -3.50
N ALA A 112 7.19 -3.58 -4.07
CA ALA A 112 5.91 -3.27 -4.71
C ALA A 112 4.93 -2.61 -3.74
N VAL A 113 4.80 -3.15 -2.52
CA VAL A 113 3.95 -2.60 -1.46
C VAL A 113 4.38 -1.20 -1.05
N SER A 114 5.69 -0.98 -0.87
CA SER A 114 6.23 0.33 -0.52
C SER A 114 5.92 1.39 -1.58
N LEU A 115 6.13 1.06 -2.86
CA LEU A 115 5.84 1.95 -3.98
C LEU A 115 4.35 2.23 -4.13
N ALA A 116 3.51 1.20 -4.01
CA ALA A 116 2.07 1.35 -4.08
C ALA A 116 1.53 2.23 -2.94
N TYR A 117 2.01 2.03 -1.72
CA TYR A 117 1.62 2.84 -0.57
C TYR A 117 2.08 4.30 -0.72
N SER A 118 3.31 4.54 -1.18
CA SER A 118 3.81 5.89 -1.46
C SER A 118 2.98 6.60 -2.53
N THR A 119 2.59 5.87 -3.58
CA THR A 119 1.70 6.36 -4.64
C THR A 119 0.34 6.78 -4.07
N MET A 120 -0.27 5.93 -3.24
CA MET A 120 -1.52 6.25 -2.56
C MET A 120 -1.41 7.49 -1.68
N ARG A 121 -0.30 7.61 -0.93
CA ARG A 121 -0.04 8.77 -0.07
C ARG A 121 -0.01 10.06 -0.87
N GLY A 122 0.68 10.09 -2.01
CA GLY A 122 0.68 11.24 -2.91
C GLY A 122 -0.70 11.56 -3.48
N GLN A 123 -1.44 10.53 -3.93
CA GLN A 123 -2.80 10.72 -4.48
C GLN A 123 -3.78 11.26 -3.43
N LEU A 124 -3.74 10.74 -2.20
CA LEU A 124 -4.62 11.21 -1.14
C LEU A 124 -4.29 12.62 -0.71
N GLN A 125 -3.01 12.98 -0.62
CA GLN A 125 -2.61 14.36 -0.33
C GLN A 125 -3.18 15.33 -1.37
N ALA A 126 -3.12 14.99 -2.65
CA ALA A 126 -3.66 15.82 -3.73
C ALA A 126 -5.20 15.87 -3.70
N ARG A 127 -5.87 14.74 -3.49
CA ARG A 127 -7.35 14.66 -3.56
C ARG A 127 -8.07 15.21 -2.34
N LEU A 128 -7.43 15.17 -1.17
CA LEU A 128 -8.00 15.70 0.07
C LEU A 128 -7.68 17.19 0.25
N ALA A 129 -6.85 17.77 -0.61
CA ALA A 129 -6.58 19.21 -0.61
C ALA A 129 -7.90 20.00 -0.70
N GLY A 130 -8.11 20.94 0.22
CA GLY A 130 -9.35 21.73 0.30
C GLY A 130 -10.50 21.09 1.09
N THR A 131 -10.30 19.89 1.66
CA THR A 131 -11.27 19.24 2.56
C THR A 131 -10.86 19.41 4.03
N SER A 132 -11.69 18.99 4.98
CA SER A 132 -11.30 18.91 6.40
C SER A 132 -10.17 17.91 6.67
N PHE A 133 -9.83 17.08 5.68
CA PHE A 133 -8.70 16.15 5.69
C PHE A 133 -7.50 16.66 4.91
N GLY A 134 -7.48 17.92 4.45
CA GLY A 134 -6.38 18.45 3.65
C GLY A 134 -5.02 18.45 4.35
N ALA A 135 -5.01 18.48 5.68
CA ALA A 135 -3.79 18.35 6.49
C ALA A 135 -3.46 16.89 6.88
N ALA A 136 -4.30 15.92 6.52
CA ALA A 136 -4.08 14.51 6.83
C ALA A 136 -3.01 13.93 5.90
N ILE A 137 -1.79 13.79 6.42
CA ILE A 137 -0.67 13.18 5.70
C ILE A 137 -0.51 11.75 6.20
N LEU A 138 -0.60 10.78 5.30
CA LEU A 138 -0.35 9.39 5.66
C LEU A 138 1.10 9.23 6.18
N PRO A 139 1.32 8.49 7.28
CA PRO A 139 2.66 8.28 7.82
C PRO A 139 3.48 7.39 6.89
N ILE A 140 4.80 7.46 7.01
CA ILE A 140 5.70 6.48 6.40
C ILE A 140 5.58 5.18 7.20
N ILE A 141 5.19 4.09 6.54
CA ILE A 141 4.95 2.78 7.15
C ILE A 141 5.88 1.76 6.47
N SER A 142 6.44 0.83 7.24
CA SER A 142 7.26 -0.24 6.65
C SER A 142 6.37 -1.24 5.88
N PRO A 143 6.82 -1.78 4.74
CA PRO A 143 6.01 -2.71 3.94
C PRO A 143 5.58 -3.97 4.71
N GLN A 144 6.39 -4.43 5.68
CA GLN A 144 6.06 -5.56 6.56
C GLN A 144 4.86 -5.30 7.49
N GLN A 145 4.58 -4.03 7.78
CA GLN A 145 3.40 -3.64 8.56
C GLN A 145 2.14 -3.52 7.70
N LEU A 146 2.31 -3.34 6.38
CA LEU A 146 1.22 -3.21 5.43
C LEU A 146 0.77 -4.57 4.89
N TRP A 147 1.70 -5.47 4.67
CA TRP A 147 1.46 -6.80 4.11
C TRP A 147 2.43 -7.82 4.70
N GLN A 148 1.93 -9.03 4.95
CA GLN A 148 2.72 -10.18 5.35
C GLN A 148 2.35 -11.36 4.44
N PRO A 149 3.32 -12.18 4.02
CA PRO A 149 3.00 -13.40 3.29
C PRO A 149 2.09 -14.27 4.15
N GLN A 150 1.04 -14.82 3.55
CA GLN A 150 0.23 -15.82 4.25
C GLN A 150 1.12 -17.03 4.50
N VAL A 151 1.51 -17.22 5.77
CA VAL A 151 2.15 -18.45 6.20
C VAL A 151 1.06 -19.50 6.15
N THR A 152 1.05 -20.34 5.12
CA THR A 152 0.37 -21.64 5.20
C THR A 152 1.11 -22.42 6.27
N THR A 153 0.64 -22.36 7.51
CA THR A 153 0.93 -23.39 8.52
C THR A 153 0.41 -24.69 7.95
N GLY A 154 1.31 -25.45 7.32
CA GLY A 154 1.09 -26.86 7.06
C GLY A 154 1.28 -27.60 8.38
N GLU A 155 0.16 -27.92 9.01
CA GLU A 155 -0.23 -29.24 9.57
C GLU A 155 -1.53 -29.09 10.37
#